data_AF-A0A821JFU5-F1
#
_entry.id   AF-A0A821JFU5-F1
#
_cell.length_a   1.000
_cell.length_b   1.000
_cell.length_c   1.000
_cell.angle_alpha   90.00
_cell.angle_beta   90.00
_cell.angle_gamma   90.00
#
_symmetry.space_group_name_H-M   'P 1'
#
loop_
_entity.id
_entity.type
_entity.pdbx_description
1 polymer ?
#
loop_
_entity_poly.entity_id
_entity_poly.type
_entity_poly.pdbx_seq_one_letter_code
_entity_poly.pdbx_strand_id
1 'polypeptide(L)'
;MNKTFCRCSCFFKRNIYLEQVRSHVHYTNDERFREDYKNLISPENSLEQLLNAVHAEIRRREAHDADARKRKDQIKKEYQPLHSDLYTFQPKFLSENFKQLCSQPKFSSEYLKKLG
;
A
#
# COMPACT_ATOMS: atom_id res chain seq x y z
N MET A 1 1.97 -16.35 13.59
CA MET A 1 2.06 -15.01 14.21
C MET A 1 1.57 -13.97 13.22
N ASN A 2 0.45 -13.29 13.50
CA ASN A 2 0.03 -12.12 12.73
C ASN A 2 1.06 -11.00 12.96
N LYS A 3 1.83 -10.62 11.93
CA LYS A 3 2.72 -9.45 12.02
C LYS A 3 1.86 -8.20 12.01
N THR A 4 1.86 -7.45 13.11
CA THR A 4 1.22 -6.14 13.18
C THR A 4 2.16 -5.12 12.53
N PHE A 5 1.77 -4.59 11.37
CA PHE A 5 2.49 -3.48 10.76
C PHE A 5 2.08 -2.19 11.46
N CYS A 6 3.01 -1.57 12.18
CA CYS A 6 2.78 -0.27 12.80
C CYS A 6 3.26 0.85 11.87
N ARG A 7 2.48 1.92 11.75
CA ARG A 7 2.88 3.15 11.07
C ARG A 7 3.19 4.21 12.11
N CYS A 8 4.30 4.92 11.91
CA CYS A 8 4.60 6.10 12.71
C CYS A 8 3.53 7.18 12.46
N SER A 9 3.07 7.85 13.52
CA SER A 9 2.12 8.97 13.42
C SER A 9 2.65 10.11 12.53
N CYS A 10 3.97 10.25 12.41
CA CYS A 10 4.62 11.21 11.51
C CYS A 10 4.23 11.01 10.03
N PHE A 11 3.87 9.80 9.62
CA PHE A 11 3.47 9.50 8.23
C PHE A 11 2.27 10.34 7.79
N PHE A 12 1.32 10.60 8.68
CA PHE A 12 0.11 11.36 8.34
C PHE A 12 0.39 12.84 8.13
N LYS A 13 1.41 13.36 8.83
CA LYS A 13 1.61 14.79 9.04
C LYS A 13 2.84 15.36 8.33
N ARG A 14 3.76 14.53 7.83
CA ARG A 14 5.00 14.96 7.15
C ARG A 14 4.90 14.75 5.64
N ASN A 15 5.67 15.55 4.90
CA ASN A 15 5.82 15.44 3.45
C ASN A 15 4.47 15.43 2.71
N ILE A 16 3.58 16.35 3.09
CA ILE A 16 2.33 16.58 2.39
C ILE A 16 2.65 17.47 1.18
N TYR A 17 2.36 17.01 -0.02
CA TYR A 17 2.55 17.82 -1.22
C TYR A 17 1.32 18.70 -1.46
N LEU A 18 1.54 19.99 -1.65
CA LEU A 18 0.51 20.95 -2.02
C LEU A 18 0.74 21.39 -3.47
N GLU A 19 -0.15 21.00 -4.36
CA GLU A 19 -0.04 21.26 -5.80
C GLU A 19 -0.12 22.74 -6.12
N GLN A 20 -0.99 23.47 -5.41
CA GLN A 20 -1.23 24.90 -5.50
C GLN A 20 0.05 25.74 -5.45
N VAL A 21 0.98 25.31 -4.61
CA VAL A 21 2.24 26.01 -4.31
C VAL A 21 3.46 25.16 -4.67
N ARG A 22 3.22 24.01 -5.32
CA ARG A 22 4.21 23.01 -5.76
C ARG A 22 5.27 22.67 -4.70
N SER A 23 4.85 22.56 -3.45
CA SER A 23 5.77 22.44 -2.31
C SER A 23 5.35 21.36 -1.33
N HIS A 24 6.34 20.81 -0.61
CA HIS A 24 6.10 19.87 0.48
C HIS A 24 6.05 20.58 1.82
N VAL A 25 5.04 20.25 2.62
CA VAL A 25 4.79 20.84 3.92
C VAL A 25 4.74 19.78 5.03
N HIS A 26 5.01 20.24 6.25
CA HIS A 26 4.81 19.50 7.47
C HIS A 26 3.69 20.15 8.27
N TYR A 27 2.69 19.36 8.65
CA TYR A 27 1.55 19.82 9.42
C TYR A 27 1.66 19.41 10.89
N THR A 28 1.60 20.38 11.81
CA THR A 28 1.52 20.12 13.26
C THR A 28 0.11 20.42 13.77
N ASN A 29 -0.32 21.67 13.58
CA ASN A 29 -1.64 22.23 13.80
C ASN A 29 -1.81 23.46 12.87
N ASP A 30 -3.00 24.03 12.80
CA ASP A 30 -3.33 25.14 11.88
C ASP A 30 -2.55 26.42 12.22
N GLU A 31 -2.37 26.73 13.51
CA GLU A 31 -1.63 27.92 13.94
C GLU A 31 -0.16 27.85 13.52
N ARG A 32 0.48 26.70 13.76
CA ARG A 32 1.86 26.47 13.39
C ARG A 32 2.05 26.44 11.88
N PHE A 33 1.10 25.84 11.15
CA PHE A 33 1.12 25.83 9.70
C PHE A 33 1.06 27.25 9.13
N ARG A 34 0.17 28.09 9.68
CA ARG A 34 0.05 29.50 9.30
C ARG A 34 1.37 30.25 9.47
N GLU A 35 2.06 30.06 10.57
CA GLU A 35 3.33 30.73 10.84
C GLU A 35 4.49 30.18 9.97
N ASP A 36 4.63 28.86 9.90
CA ASP A 36 5.73 28.19 9.19
C ASP A 36 5.64 28.40 7.66
N TYR A 37 4.43 28.57 7.10
CA TYR A 37 4.18 28.68 5.66
C TYR A 37 3.50 29.97 5.23
N LYS A 38 3.58 31.03 6.04
CA LYS A 38 2.99 32.35 5.72
C LYS A 38 3.42 32.90 4.36
N ASN A 39 4.62 32.58 3.91
CA ASN A 39 5.19 32.99 2.63
C ASN A 39 4.57 32.28 1.42
N LEU A 40 3.84 31.17 1.65
CA LEU A 40 3.11 30.46 0.60
C LEU A 40 1.69 31.02 0.39
N ILE A 41 1.22 31.88 1.30
CA ILE A 41 -0.08 32.54 1.21
C ILE A 41 0.03 33.65 0.16
N SER A 42 -0.88 33.63 -0.81
CA SER A 42 -0.92 34.59 -1.90
C SER A 42 -2.38 34.86 -2.31
N PRO A 43 -2.66 35.89 -3.13
CA PRO A 43 -4.00 36.10 -3.68
C PRO A 43 -4.54 34.88 -4.46
N GLU A 44 -3.64 34.06 -5.04
CA GLU A 44 -4.01 32.85 -5.78
C GLU A 44 -4.25 31.64 -4.86
N ASN A 45 -3.64 31.64 -3.68
CA ASN A 45 -3.67 30.52 -2.73
C ASN A 45 -3.89 31.02 -1.30
N SER A 46 -5.16 31.00 -0.85
CA SER A 46 -5.52 31.42 0.50
C SER A 46 -5.04 30.41 1.54
N LEU A 47 -4.82 30.87 2.78
CA LEU A 47 -4.49 30.00 3.91
C LEU A 47 -5.53 28.87 4.08
N GLU A 48 -6.81 29.21 3.93
CA GLU A 48 -7.91 28.26 4.05
C GLU A 48 -7.84 27.18 2.96
N GLN A 49 -7.53 27.54 1.72
CA GLN A 49 -7.35 26.58 0.63
C GLN A 49 -6.19 25.62 0.91
N LEU A 50 -5.06 26.15 1.39
CA LEU A 50 -3.89 25.34 1.74
C LEU A 50 -4.18 24.39 2.91
N LEU A 51 -4.84 24.87 3.98
CA LEU A 51 -5.23 24.04 5.12
C LEU A 51 -6.24 22.95 4.72
N ASN A 52 -7.23 23.28 3.89
CA ASN A 52 -8.19 22.32 3.38
C ASN A 52 -7.50 21.19 2.59
N ALA A 53 -6.52 21.52 1.75
CA ALA A 53 -5.73 20.53 1.02
C ALA A 53 -4.89 19.64 1.96
N VAL A 54 -4.25 20.23 2.98
CA VAL A 54 -3.50 19.50 4.01
C VAL A 54 -4.41 18.53 4.77
N HIS A 55 -5.56 18.99 5.27
CA HIS A 55 -6.48 18.15 6.02
C HIS A 55 -7.09 17.04 5.15
N ALA A 56 -7.37 17.33 3.88
CA ALA A 56 -7.85 16.32 2.94
C ALA A 56 -6.82 15.20 2.74
N GLU A 57 -5.54 15.55 2.59
CA GLU A 57 -4.47 14.55 2.46
C GLU A 57 -4.27 13.73 3.74
N ILE A 58 -4.36 14.36 4.92
CA ILE A 58 -4.31 13.65 6.20
C ILE A 58 -5.44 12.62 6.28
N ARG A 59 -6.69 13.05 6.03
CA ARG A 59 -7.86 12.15 6.03
C ARG A 59 -7.70 11.01 5.04
N ARG A 60 -7.18 11.29 3.83
CA ARG A 60 -6.90 10.26 2.82
C ARG A 60 -5.88 9.22 3.32
N ARG A 61 -4.80 9.65 3.98
CA ARG A 61 -3.78 8.76 4.55
C ARG A 61 -4.31 7.92 5.72
N GLU A 62 -5.21 8.48 6.52
CA GLU A 62 -5.91 7.79 7.62
C GLU A 62 -6.86 6.73 7.11
N ALA A 63 -7.65 7.04 6.07
CA ALA A 63 -8.59 6.11 5.47
C ALA A 63 -7.91 5.00 4.63
N HIS A 64 -6.69 5.24 4.14
CA HIS A 64 -6.00 4.37 3.17
C HIS A 64 -6.05 2.87 3.50
N ASP A 65 -5.77 2.49 4.74
CA ASP A 65 -5.69 1.07 5.10
C ASP A 65 -7.08 0.44 5.22
N ALA A 66 -8.07 1.19 5.70
CA ALA A 66 -9.46 0.75 5.74
C ALA A 66 -10.00 0.57 4.31
N ASP A 67 -9.74 1.53 3.43
CA ASP A 67 -10.14 1.46 2.02
C ASP A 67 -9.42 0.34 1.28
N ALA A 68 -8.14 0.12 1.56
CA ALA A 68 -7.39 -1.00 0.99
C ALA A 68 -7.96 -2.35 1.43
N ARG A 69 -8.32 -2.51 2.71
CA ARG A 69 -9.00 -3.73 3.20
C ARG A 69 -10.35 -3.92 2.51
N LYS A 70 -11.19 -2.89 2.49
CA LYS A 70 -12.50 -2.92 1.82
C LYS A 70 -12.37 -3.32 0.35
N ARG A 71 -11.44 -2.73 -0.40
CA ARG A 71 -11.17 -3.09 -1.80
C ARG A 71 -10.70 -4.53 -1.94
N LYS A 72 -9.77 -5.00 -1.09
CA LYS A 72 -9.31 -6.39 -1.11
C LYS A 72 -10.44 -7.38 -0.83
N ASP A 73 -11.28 -7.08 0.15
CA ASP A 73 -12.42 -7.93 0.49
C ASP A 73 -13.45 -7.97 -0.63
N GLN A 74 -13.70 -6.83 -1.28
CA GLN A 74 -14.58 -6.74 -2.44
C GLN A 74 -14.06 -7.57 -3.62
N ILE A 75 -12.79 -7.37 -4.00
CA ILE A 75 -12.13 -8.14 -5.07
C ILE A 75 -12.18 -9.63 -4.74
N LYS A 76 -11.87 -10.03 -3.51
CA LYS A 76 -11.90 -11.43 -3.10
C LYS A 76 -13.30 -12.06 -3.25
N LYS A 77 -14.37 -11.29 -3.04
CA LYS A 77 -15.75 -11.76 -3.16
C LYS A 77 -16.24 -11.83 -4.60
N GLU A 78 -15.89 -10.85 -5.42
CA GLU A 78 -16.54 -10.63 -6.72
C GLU A 78 -15.66 -11.01 -7.91
N TYR A 79 -14.34 -11.03 -7.75
CA TYR A 79 -13.44 -11.30 -8.86
C TYR A 79 -13.55 -12.76 -9.32
N GLN A 80 -13.98 -12.93 -10.57
CA GLN A 80 -13.93 -14.20 -11.29
C GLN A 80 -12.80 -14.12 -12.32
N PRO A 81 -11.75 -14.94 -12.20
CA PRO A 81 -10.70 -15.00 -13.21
C PRO A 81 -11.27 -15.36 -14.59
N LEU A 82 -10.93 -14.57 -15.62
CA LEU A 82 -11.34 -14.86 -17.00
C LEU A 82 -10.79 -16.22 -17.49
N HIS A 83 -9.58 -16.56 -17.07
CA HIS A 83 -8.92 -17.84 -17.32
C HIS A 83 -8.54 -18.48 -15.98
N SER A 84 -9.52 -19.08 -15.31
CA SER A 84 -9.33 -19.70 -13.99
C SER A 84 -8.33 -20.86 -14.01
N ASP A 85 -8.14 -21.49 -15.16
CA ASP A 85 -7.18 -22.55 -15.40
C ASP A 85 -5.72 -22.09 -15.30
N LEU A 86 -5.42 -20.80 -15.51
CA LEU A 86 -4.09 -20.21 -15.31
C LEU A 86 -3.72 -20.04 -13.83
N TYR A 87 -4.73 -19.96 -12.96
CA TYR A 87 -4.51 -19.85 -11.51
C TYR A 87 -4.29 -21.22 -10.85
N THR A 88 -4.47 -22.30 -11.60
CA THR A 88 -4.16 -23.67 -11.16
C THR A 88 -2.83 -24.10 -11.76
N PHE A 89 -1.97 -24.71 -10.95
CA PHE A 89 -0.72 -25.26 -11.46
C PHE A 89 -1.00 -26.36 -12.50
N GLN A 90 -0.38 -26.24 -13.69
CA GLN A 90 -0.55 -27.21 -14.76
C GLN A 90 0.78 -27.95 -15.04
N PRO A 91 0.95 -29.19 -14.52
CA PRO A 91 2.19 -29.95 -14.64
C PRO A 91 2.67 -30.19 -16.09
N LYS A 92 1.76 -30.13 -17.06
CA LYS A 92 2.07 -30.30 -18.49
C LYS A 92 3.00 -29.22 -19.05
N PHE A 93 3.03 -28.02 -18.45
CA PHE A 93 3.93 -26.94 -18.88
C PHE A 93 5.33 -27.03 -18.26
N LEU A 94 5.55 -27.98 -17.33
CA LEU A 94 6.89 -28.23 -16.83
C LEU A 94 7.75 -28.91 -17.90
N SER A 95 9.01 -28.52 -17.97
CA SER A 95 9.99 -29.25 -18.78
C SER A 95 10.23 -30.65 -18.22
N GLU A 96 10.58 -31.58 -19.09
CA GLU A 96 10.79 -32.98 -18.67
C GLU A 96 11.93 -33.10 -17.67
N ASN A 97 12.99 -32.30 -17.85
CA ASN A 97 14.11 -32.22 -16.91
C ASN A 97 13.64 -31.79 -15.51
N PHE A 98 12.69 -30.86 -15.42
CA PHE A 98 12.16 -30.40 -14.14
C PHE A 98 11.29 -31.48 -13.48
N LYS A 99 10.46 -32.19 -14.25
CA LYS A 99 9.67 -33.32 -13.73
C LYS A 99 10.57 -34.44 -13.19
N GLN A 100 11.62 -34.78 -13.94
CA GLN A 100 12.62 -35.75 -13.49
C GLN A 100 13.31 -35.30 -12.20
N LEU A 101 13.69 -34.03 -12.10
CA LEU A 101 14.25 -33.47 -10.88
C LEU A 101 13.28 -33.64 -9.70
N CYS A 102 12.02 -33.25 -9.85
CA CYS A 102 11.01 -33.37 -8.79
C CYS A 102 10.69 -34.82 -8.39
N SER A 103 10.85 -35.79 -9.29
CA SER A 103 10.67 -37.22 -8.99
C SER A 103 11.80 -37.83 -8.15
N GLN A 104 12.93 -37.13 -7.97
CA GLN A 104 14.01 -37.68 -7.17
C GLN A 104 13.59 -37.80 -5.69
N PRO A 105 13.96 -38.90 -4.99
CA PRO A 105 13.54 -39.15 -3.60
C PRO A 105 13.87 -38.02 -2.63
N LYS A 106 14.97 -37.29 -2.89
CA LYS A 106 15.43 -36.14 -2.10
C LYS A 106 14.52 -34.91 -2.18
N PHE A 107 13.57 -34.87 -3.12
CA PHE A 107 12.55 -33.82 -3.23
C PHE A 107 11.15 -34.33 -2.88
N SER A 108 11.04 -35.56 -2.38
CA SER A 108 9.76 -36.06 -1.87
C SER A 108 9.32 -35.28 -0.63
N SER A 109 8.00 -35.08 -0.48
CA SER A 109 7.47 -34.35 0.67
C SER A 109 7.82 -35.01 2.00
N GLU A 110 7.95 -36.35 2.04
CA GLU A 110 8.39 -37.10 3.21
C GLU A 110 9.87 -36.87 3.55
N TYR A 111 10.74 -36.79 2.55
CA TYR A 111 12.16 -36.53 2.78
C TYR A 111 12.38 -35.08 3.25
N LEU A 112 11.71 -34.10 2.64
CA LEU A 112 11.82 -32.70 3.03
C LEU A 112 11.26 -32.43 4.45
N LYS A 113 10.21 -33.14 4.85
CA LYS A 113 9.67 -33.12 6.22
C LYS A 113 10.58 -33.77 7.27
N LYS A 114 11.59 -34.55 6.87
CA LYS A 114 12.58 -35.15 7.78
C LYS A 114 13.79 -34.22 8.01
N LEU A 115 13.94 -33.17 7.21
CA LEU A 115 15.05 -32.21 7.27
C LEU A 115 14.75 -30.96 8.11
N GLY A 116 13.53 -30.82 8.62
CA GLY A 116 13.08 -29.78 9.56
C GLY A 116 11.93 -30.28 10.41
#